data_AF-A0A420IVX8-F1
#
_entry.id   AF-A0A420IVX8-F1
#
_cell.length_a   1.000
_cell.length_b   1.000
_cell.length_c   1.000
_cell.angle_alpha   90.00
_cell.angle_beta   90.00
_cell.angle_gamma   90.00
#
_symmetry.space_group_name_H-M   'P 1'
#
loop_
_entity.id
_entity.type
_entity.pdbx_description
1 polymer ?
#
loop_
_entity_poly.entity_id
_entity_poly.type
_entity_poly.pdbx_seq_one_letter_code
_entity_poly.pdbx_strand_id
1 'polypeptide(L)'
;MGVIKWFLGLRIIRNRSERKLWLVQDSYIEKMAQTFKRIDYKGNLIGKDVEKPMKTEEITPWDGKATDHQIFEYQKRIGSLTYNATVSRPDIAKATQKLAEV
;
A
#
# COMPACT_ATOMS: atom_id res chain seq x y z
N MET A 1 -29.68 10.75 12.28
CA MET A 1 -28.73 10.39 11.19
C MET A 1 -27.77 9.31 11.69
N GLY A 2 -27.57 8.24 10.93
CA GLY A 2 -26.80 7.06 11.36
C GLY A 2 -25.28 7.29 11.44
N VAL A 3 -24.57 6.38 12.10
CA VAL A 3 -23.11 6.39 12.20
C VAL A 3 -22.52 5.87 10.88
N ILE A 4 -21.72 6.68 10.19
CA ILE A 4 -20.96 6.24 9.01
C ILE A 4 -19.84 5.31 9.49
N LYS A 5 -19.88 4.06 9.02
CA LYS A 5 -18.85 3.05 9.33
C LYS A 5 -17.86 2.82 8.18
N TRP A 6 -18.29 3.10 6.94
CA TRP A 6 -17.50 2.88 5.74
C TRP A 6 -17.67 4.05 4.77
N PHE A 7 -16.57 4.46 4.14
CA PHE A 7 -16.58 5.50 3.10
C PHE A 7 -15.44 5.25 2.11
N LEU A 8 -15.74 5.10 0.82
CA LEU A 8 -14.73 4.86 -0.23
C LEU A 8 -13.75 3.71 0.08
N GLY A 9 -14.23 2.62 0.70
CA GLY A 9 -13.39 1.49 1.08
C GLY A 9 -12.55 1.71 2.35
N LEU A 10 -12.68 2.86 3.01
CA LEU A 10 -12.10 3.15 4.32
C LEU A 10 -13.08 2.78 5.42
N ARG A 11 -12.57 2.08 6.44
CA ARG A 11 -13.30 1.84 7.67
C ARG A 11 -13.10 3.03 8.60
N ILE A 12 -14.20 3.57 9.09
CA ILE A 12 -14.20 4.71 10.00
C ILE A 12 -14.49 4.20 11.41
N ILE A 13 -13.52 4.40 12.31
CA ILE A 13 -13.70 4.18 13.74
C ILE A 13 -13.81 5.56 14.38
N ARG A 14 -14.88 5.80 15.13
CA ARG A 14 -15.09 7.09 15.79
C ARG A 14 -15.42 6.87 17.26
N ASN A 15 -14.61 7.47 18.13
CA ASN A 15 -14.88 7.54 19.55
C ASN A 15 -15.27 8.99 19.89
N ARG A 16 -16.55 9.23 20.17
CA ARG A 16 -17.07 10.59 20.44
C ARG A 16 -16.75 11.09 21.83
N SER A 17 -16.70 10.22 22.85
CA SER A 17 -16.35 10.63 24.22
C SER A 17 -14.91 11.12 24.28
N GLU A 18 -13.99 10.43 23.58
CA GLU A 18 -12.59 10.84 23.46
C GLU A 18 -12.32 11.85 22.32
N ARG A 19 -13.35 12.18 21.53
CA ARG A 19 -13.23 13.03 20.33
C ARG A 19 -12.17 12.55 19.32
N LYS A 20 -11.99 11.23 19.20
CA LYS A 20 -11.04 10.60 18.26
C LYS A 20 -11.74 10.02 17.04
N LEU A 21 -11.01 10.04 15.92
CA LEU A 21 -11.43 9.48 14.64
C LEU A 21 -10.23 8.78 14.02
N TRP A 22 -10.44 7.55 13.53
CA TRP A 22 -9.45 6.79 12.79
C TRP A 22 -10.01 6.42 11.43
N LEU A 23 -9.18 6.59 10.41
CA LEU A 23 -9.41 6.10 9.05
C LEU A 23 -8.55 4.86 8.88
N VAL A 24 -9.15 3.74 8.53
CA VAL A 24 -8.47 2.44 8.46
C VAL A 24 -8.63 1.84 7.07
N GLN A 25 -7.51 1.47 6.45
CA GLN A 25 -7.42 0.84 5.12
C GLN A 25 -7.17 -0.67 5.19
N ASP A 26 -7.50 -1.31 6.31
CA ASP A 26 -7.21 -2.72 6.57
C ASP A 26 -7.72 -3.66 5.46
N SER A 27 -8.99 -3.54 5.08
CA SER A 27 -9.58 -4.37 4.02
C SER A 27 -8.91 -4.16 2.66
N TYR A 28 -8.49 -2.92 2.35
CA TYR A 28 -7.79 -2.62 1.11
C TYR A 28 -6.36 -3.18 1.12
N ILE A 29 -5.63 -3.03 2.22
CA ILE A 29 -4.27 -3.55 2.40
C ILE A 29 -4.28 -5.08 2.32
N GLU A 30 -5.25 -5.74 2.95
CA GLU A 30 -5.41 -7.18 2.90
C GLU A 30 -5.68 -7.67 1.47
N LYS A 31 -6.65 -7.05 0.78
CA LYS A 31 -6.94 -7.36 -0.63
C LYS A 31 -5.72 -7.17 -1.52
N MET A 32 -4.97 -6.10 -1.31
CA MET A 32 -3.73 -5.80 -2.04
C MET A 32 -2.67 -6.88 -1.78
N ALA A 33 -2.46 -7.27 -0.53
CA ALA A 33 -1.50 -8.30 -0.15
C ALA A 33 -1.86 -9.67 -0.76
N GLN A 34 -3.15 -10.03 -0.78
CA GLN A 34 -3.64 -11.23 -1.47
C GLN A 34 -3.41 -11.15 -2.98
N THR A 35 -3.78 -10.02 -3.61
CA THR A 35 -3.66 -9.81 -5.06
C THR A 35 -2.22 -9.97 -5.54
N PHE A 36 -1.25 -9.48 -4.76
CA PHE A 36 0.17 -9.58 -5.10
C PHE A 36 0.89 -10.77 -4.46
N LYS A 37 0.13 -11.74 -3.92
CA LYS A 37 0.64 -12.98 -3.32
C LYS A 37 1.70 -12.73 -2.24
N ARG A 38 1.47 -11.72 -1.40
CA ARG A 38 2.34 -11.30 -0.29
C ARG A 38 1.93 -11.89 1.06
N ILE A 39 0.83 -12.65 1.12
CA ILE A 39 0.42 -13.38 2.32
C ILE A 39 0.07 -14.83 1.98
N ASP A 40 0.27 -15.73 2.94
CA ASP A 40 -0.13 -17.13 2.85
C ASP A 40 -1.63 -17.32 3.14
N TYR A 41 -2.11 -18.56 3.08
CA TYR A 41 -3.50 -18.90 3.36
C TYR A 41 -3.92 -18.66 4.83
N LYS A 42 -2.95 -18.45 5.72
CA LYS A 42 -3.16 -18.11 7.14
C LYS A 42 -3.06 -16.60 7.40
N GLY A 43 -2.76 -15.80 6.38
CA GLY A 43 -2.58 -14.36 6.48
C GLY A 43 -1.18 -13.91 6.92
N ASN A 44 -0.20 -14.82 7.00
CA ASN A 44 1.18 -14.46 7.34
C ASN A 44 1.89 -13.87 6.12
N LEU A 45 2.74 -12.86 6.34
CA LEU A 45 3.53 -12.25 5.27
C LEU A 45 4.48 -13.27 4.64
N ILE A 46 4.44 -13.36 3.31
CA ILE A 46 5.39 -14.13 2.49
C ILE A 46 6.48 -13.16 2.05
N GLY A 47 7.62 -13.19 2.74
CA GLY A 47 8.77 -12.37 2.40
C GLY A 47 9.80 -12.32 3.51
N LYS A 48 11.02 -11.91 3.15
CA LYS A 48 12.06 -11.56 4.11
C LYS A 48 11.74 -10.21 4.73
N ASP A 49 12.15 -9.99 5.97
CA ASP A 49 12.08 -8.67 6.59
C ASP A 49 12.75 -7.63 5.71
N VAL A 50 12.07 -6.49 5.55
CA VAL A 50 12.61 -5.35 4.83
C VAL A 50 13.59 -4.59 5.72
N GLU A 51 14.74 -4.22 5.18
CA GLU A 51 15.70 -3.38 5.88
C GLU A 51 15.09 -2.01 6.22
N LYS A 52 15.38 -1.54 7.44
CA LYS A 52 14.99 -0.23 7.95
C LYS A 52 16.25 0.39 8.59
N PRO A 53 16.63 1.63 8.26
CA PRO A 53 15.97 2.55 7.34
C PRO A 53 16.10 2.14 5.86
N MET A 54 15.32 2.80 4.99
CA MET A 54 15.41 2.62 3.54
C MET A 54 16.81 2.95 3.03
N LYS A 55 17.31 2.17 2.07
CA LYS A 55 18.57 2.45 1.39
C LYS A 55 18.52 3.79 0.66
N THR A 56 19.65 4.48 0.63
CA THR A 56 19.82 5.78 -0.05
C THR A 56 20.34 5.63 -1.48
N GLU A 57 20.73 4.41 -1.87
CA GLU A 57 21.18 4.07 -3.22
C GLU A 57 20.06 4.38 -4.23
N GLU A 58 20.41 5.00 -5.36
CA GLU A 58 19.44 5.27 -6.42
C GLU A 58 19.06 3.98 -7.14
N ILE A 59 17.78 3.87 -7.49
CA ILE A 59 17.26 2.75 -8.26
C ILE A 59 17.71 2.94 -9.71
N THR A 60 18.48 1.99 -10.22
CA THR A 60 18.92 1.99 -11.62
C THR A 60 17.86 1.33 -12.51
N PRO A 61 17.58 1.89 -13.70
CA PRO A 61 16.74 1.23 -14.69
C PRO A 61 17.29 -0.16 -15.05
N TRP A 62 16.39 -1.07 -15.43
CA TRP A 62 16.78 -2.38 -15.94
C TRP A 62 17.20 -2.27 -17.41
N ASP A 63 18.32 -2.92 -17.79
CA ASP A 63 18.88 -2.83 -19.15
C ASP A 63 18.04 -3.52 -20.23
N GLY A 64 17.07 -4.35 -19.85
CA GLY A 64 16.22 -5.08 -20.78
C GLY A 64 14.94 -4.36 -21.15
N LYS A 65 14.19 -4.93 -22.11
CA LYS A 65 12.88 -4.44 -22.51
C LYS A 65 11.78 -5.17 -21.74
N ALA A 66 11.03 -4.44 -20.91
CA ALA A 66 9.89 -4.99 -20.21
C ALA A 66 8.78 -5.41 -21.19
N THR A 67 8.13 -6.53 -20.91
CA THR A 67 6.91 -6.94 -21.63
C THR A 67 5.73 -6.09 -21.19
N ASP A 68 4.69 -5.98 -22.02
CA ASP A 68 3.47 -5.23 -21.68
C ASP A 68 2.84 -5.72 -20.37
N HIS A 69 2.89 -7.03 -20.12
CA HIS A 69 2.43 -7.62 -18.86
C HIS A 69 3.25 -7.15 -17.65
N GLN A 70 4.58 -7.06 -17.78
CA GLN A 70 5.43 -6.57 -16.69
C GLN A 70 5.17 -5.09 -16.40
N ILE A 71 5.01 -4.27 -17.45
CA ILE A 71 4.68 -2.84 -17.33
C ILE A 71 3.34 -2.69 -16.60
N PHE A 72 2.32 -3.42 -17.04
CA PHE A 72 1.00 -3.39 -16.43
C PHE A 72 1.02 -3.81 -14.95
N GLU A 73 1.69 -4.93 -14.62
CA GLU A 73 1.80 -5.40 -13.24
C GLU A 73 2.58 -4.42 -12.35
N TYR A 74 3.63 -3.78 -12.88
CA TYR A 74 4.37 -2.76 -12.17
C TYR A 74 3.49 -1.54 -11.86
N GLN A 75 2.85 -0.97 -12.88
CA GLN A 75 1.96 0.18 -12.74
C GLN A 75 0.80 -0.11 -11.77
N LYS A 76 0.23 -1.31 -11.84
CA LYS A 76 -0.83 -1.75 -10.93
C LYS A 76 -0.36 -1.80 -9.47
N ARG A 77 0.88 -2.24 -9.21
CA ARG A 77 1.48 -2.25 -7.86
C ARG A 77 1.71 -0.84 -7.35
N ILE A 78 2.33 0.02 -8.16
CA ILE A 78 2.60 1.41 -7.79
C ILE A 78 1.30 2.16 -7.53
N GLY A 79 0.30 2.08 -8.41
CA GLY A 79 -1.00 2.73 -8.21
C GLY A 79 -1.70 2.29 -6.93
N SER A 80 -1.65 0.99 -6.60
CA SER A 80 -2.24 0.47 -5.36
C SER A 80 -1.52 0.99 -4.11
N LEU A 81 -0.19 1.10 -4.15
CA LEU A 81 0.60 1.68 -3.06
C LEU A 81 0.39 3.19 -2.93
N THR A 82 0.25 3.91 -4.04
CA THR A 82 0.02 5.37 -4.04
C THR A 82 -1.30 5.72 -3.36
N TYR A 83 -2.36 4.94 -3.56
CA TYR A 83 -3.62 5.14 -2.84
C TYR A 83 -3.46 5.00 -1.32
N ASN A 84 -2.72 3.99 -0.86
CA ASN A 84 -2.42 3.83 0.57
C ASN A 84 -1.60 5.01 1.12
N ALA A 85 -0.54 5.38 0.39
CA ALA A 85 0.37 6.46 0.76
C ALA A 85 -0.33 7.81 0.93
N THR A 86 -1.25 8.13 0.02
CA THR A 86 -1.97 9.40 0.00
C THR A 86 -3.05 9.49 1.08
N VAL A 87 -3.70 8.38 1.42
CA VAL A 87 -4.91 8.41 2.26
C VAL A 87 -4.64 8.18 3.74
N SER A 88 -3.89 7.13 4.11
CA SER A 88 -3.70 6.79 5.53
C SER A 88 -2.30 6.30 5.92
N ARG A 89 -1.40 6.09 4.94
CA ARG A 89 -0.05 5.53 5.16
C ARG A 89 1.07 6.46 4.64
N PRO A 90 1.22 7.68 5.20
CA PRO A 90 2.26 8.59 4.77
C PRO A 90 3.69 8.04 5.00
N ASP A 91 3.84 7.06 5.89
CA ASP A 91 5.09 6.39 6.21
C ASP A 91 5.73 5.67 5.01
N ILE A 92 4.94 5.24 4.02
CA ILE A 92 5.45 4.60 2.80
C ILE A 92 5.58 5.57 1.61
N ALA A 93 5.18 6.85 1.77
CA ALA A 93 5.03 7.77 0.63
C ALA A 93 6.35 7.96 -0.13
N LYS A 94 7.46 8.19 0.56
CA LYS A 94 8.78 8.36 -0.09
C LYS A 94 9.20 7.12 -0.87
N ALA A 95 8.94 5.92 -0.33
CA ALA A 95 9.25 4.64 -0.98
C ALA A 95 8.51 4.50 -2.31
N THR A 96 7.20 4.73 -2.26
CA THR A 96 6.32 4.58 -3.42
C THR A 96 6.66 5.61 -4.49
N GLN A 97 6.95 6.85 -4.12
CA GLN A 97 7.32 7.89 -5.08
C GLN A 97 8.66 7.58 -5.76
N LYS A 98 9.66 7.08 -5.02
CA LYS A 98 10.94 6.71 -5.62
C LYS A 98 10.80 5.61 -6.67
N LEU A 99 9.86 4.67 -6.47
CA LEU A 99 9.54 3.66 -7.47
C LEU A 99 8.79 4.24 -8.69
N ALA A 100 7.97 5.28 -8.51
CA ALA A 100 7.24 5.91 -9.61
C ALA A 100 8.11 6.79 -10.52
N GLU A 101 9.33 7.13 -10.09
CA GLU A 101 10.32 7.89 -10.87
C GLU A 101 11.03 7.05 -11.95
N VAL A 102 10.97 5.72 -11.84
CA VAL A 102 11.72 4.75 -12.68
C VAL A 102 10.82 4.19 -13.78
#